data_AF-A0A952QTG5-F1
#
_entry.id   AF-A0A952QTG5-F1
#
_cell.length_a   1.000
_cell.length_b   1.000
_cell.length_c   1.000
_cell.angle_alpha   90.00
_cell.angle_beta   90.00
_cell.angle_gamma   90.00
#
_symmetry.space_group_name_H-M   'P 1'
#
loop_
_entity.id
_entity.type
_entity.pdbx_description
1 polymer ?
#
loop_
_entity_poly.entity_id
_entity_poly.type
_entity_poly.pdbx_seq_one_letter_code
_entity_poly.pdbx_strand_id
1 'polypeptide(L)'
;MRALGTVAGRLQRADLLQVTALTFAVLVVALNVNWPDGGARVNEAWGPVVALRNSLLALLALAYAVGIWGRAAPGRLAEARVTFLALVAVAVLTWPFEAAARAATYPAVPGYWPALVAFLTLGAYFGLGLLVGRALRGRYAGVLTFIAVPVVLALVIWLDVSAGGGHLNPWSAPSVVSPAYLAWSLPFALVGAFILWRPGRGSPGGPTLAGRDEP
;
A
#
# COMPACT_ATOMS: atom_id res chain seq x y z
N MET A 1 -14.67 -3.38 -19.08
CA MET A 1 -15.70 -3.55 -18.03
C MET A 1 -15.39 -4.66 -17.02
N ARG A 2 -14.88 -5.84 -17.43
CA ARG A 2 -14.56 -6.94 -16.48
C ARG A 2 -13.56 -6.58 -15.37
N ALA A 3 -12.49 -5.85 -15.67
CA ALA A 3 -11.46 -5.49 -14.68
C ALA A 3 -11.97 -4.58 -13.54
N LEU A 4 -12.79 -3.58 -13.88
CA LEU A 4 -13.40 -2.68 -12.88
C LEU A 4 -14.35 -3.46 -11.96
N GLY A 5 -15.14 -4.38 -12.52
CA GLY A 5 -16.01 -5.26 -11.72
C GLY A 5 -15.22 -6.12 -10.73
N THR A 6 -14.05 -6.64 -11.13
CA THR A 6 -13.19 -7.42 -10.23
C THR A 6 -12.60 -6.59 -9.10
N VAL A 7 -12.17 -5.36 -9.39
CA VAL A 7 -11.63 -4.44 -8.36
C VAL A 7 -12.74 -3.99 -7.41
N ALA A 8 -13.91 -3.63 -7.94
CA ALA A 8 -15.08 -3.30 -7.12
C ALA A 8 -15.49 -4.48 -6.23
N GLY A 9 -15.52 -5.70 -6.77
CA GLY A 9 -15.78 -6.90 -5.99
C GLY A 9 -14.73 -7.16 -4.90
N ARG A 10 -13.47 -6.78 -5.11
CA ARG A 10 -12.42 -6.86 -4.08
C ARG A 10 -12.62 -5.82 -2.97
N LEU A 11 -12.99 -4.59 -3.34
CA LEU A 11 -13.31 -3.52 -2.38
C LEU A 11 -14.52 -3.85 -1.50
N GLN A 12 -15.49 -4.58 -2.04
CA GLN A 12 -16.69 -5.02 -1.31
C GLN A 12 -16.45 -6.21 -0.37
N ARG A 13 -15.29 -6.88 -0.43
CA ARG A 13 -15.01 -7.98 0.51
C ARG A 13 -14.87 -7.41 1.92
N ALA A 14 -15.43 -8.14 2.89
CA ALA A 14 -15.51 -7.70 4.28
C ALA A 14 -14.14 -7.29 4.86
N ASP A 15 -13.07 -8.02 4.53
CA ASP A 15 -11.71 -7.71 5.01
C ASP A 15 -11.26 -6.32 4.56
N LEU A 16 -11.34 -6.02 3.26
CA LEU A 16 -10.87 -4.76 2.71
C LEU A 16 -11.83 -3.61 3.03
N LEU A 17 -13.13 -3.88 3.06
CA LEU A 17 -14.15 -2.88 3.42
C LEU A 17 -13.96 -2.40 4.87
N GLN A 18 -13.82 -3.31 5.83
CA GLN A 18 -13.61 -2.97 7.25
C GLN A 18 -12.33 -2.16 7.45
N VAL A 19 -11.23 -2.61 6.83
CA VAL A 19 -9.94 -1.96 6.95
C VAL A 19 -9.91 -0.59 6.26
N THR A 20 -10.60 -0.44 5.12
CA THR A 20 -10.76 0.85 4.44
C THR A 20 -11.62 1.81 5.27
N ALA A 21 -12.73 1.32 5.85
CA ALA A 21 -13.56 2.12 6.74
C ALA A 21 -12.79 2.58 7.99
N LEU A 22 -11.99 1.69 8.59
CA LEU A 22 -11.10 2.04 9.70
C LEU A 22 -10.07 3.10 9.28
N THR A 23 -9.47 2.95 8.10
CA THR A 23 -8.52 3.93 7.54
C THR A 23 -9.18 5.31 7.42
N PHE A 24 -10.40 5.40 6.88
CA PHE A 24 -11.12 6.66 6.81
C PHE A 24 -11.48 7.21 8.19
N ALA A 25 -11.95 6.38 9.11
CA ALA A 25 -12.26 6.81 10.47
C ALA A 25 -11.02 7.41 11.16
N VAL A 26 -9.87 6.75 11.04
CA VAL A 26 -8.59 7.25 11.58
C VAL A 26 -8.18 8.57 10.95
N LEU A 27 -8.34 8.74 9.63
CA LEU A 27 -8.04 10.00 8.94
C LEU A 27 -9.01 11.12 9.32
N VAL A 28 -10.30 10.82 9.50
CA VAL A 28 -11.30 11.79 9.99
C VAL A 28 -10.92 12.27 11.38
N VAL A 29 -10.60 11.35 12.30
CA VAL A 29 -10.20 11.69 13.67
C VAL A 29 -8.92 12.51 13.66
N ALA A 30 -7.90 12.09 12.89
CA ALA A 30 -6.66 12.85 12.78
C ALA A 30 -6.88 14.25 12.21
N LEU A 31 -7.71 14.39 11.18
CA LEU A 31 -8.06 15.68 10.61
C LEU A 31 -8.79 16.57 11.62
N ASN A 32 -9.73 16.00 12.38
CA ASN A 32 -10.52 16.73 13.37
C ASN A 32 -9.67 17.18 14.57
N VAL A 33 -8.85 16.29 15.13
CA VAL A 33 -7.98 16.58 16.28
C VAL A 33 -6.92 17.63 15.95
N ASN A 34 -6.45 17.66 14.71
CA ASN A 34 -5.45 18.63 14.27
C ASN A 34 -6.08 19.83 13.54
N TRP A 35 -7.42 19.92 13.46
CA TRP A 35 -8.08 21.03 12.78
C TRP A 35 -7.81 22.33 13.54
N PRO A 36 -7.58 23.47 12.85
CA PRO A 36 -7.36 24.73 13.53
C PRO A 36 -8.59 25.14 14.33
N ASP A 37 -8.41 25.30 15.64
CA ASP A 37 -9.34 26.08 16.45
C ASP A 37 -9.24 27.56 16.00
N GLY A 38 -10.38 28.25 15.90
CA GLY A 38 -10.50 29.58 15.25
C GLY A 38 -9.62 30.72 15.79
N GLY A 39 -8.76 30.46 16.79
CA GLY A 39 -7.77 31.40 17.32
C GLY A 39 -6.30 31.09 16.98
N ALA A 40 -5.96 29.93 16.39
CA ALA A 40 -4.58 29.58 16.06
C ALA A 40 -4.10 30.32 14.79
N ARG A 41 -2.97 31.04 14.90
CA ARG A 41 -2.37 31.79 13.78
C ARG A 41 -1.60 30.90 12.79
N VAL A 42 -1.20 29.70 13.19
CA VAL A 42 -0.48 28.74 12.37
C VAL A 42 -1.19 27.40 12.49
N ASN A 43 -1.68 26.88 11.37
CA ASN A 43 -2.29 25.58 11.29
C ASN A 43 -1.26 24.56 10.83
N GLU A 44 -1.06 23.49 11.59
CA GLU A 44 -0.10 22.43 11.27
C GLU A 44 -0.78 21.09 10.94
N ALA A 45 -2.10 21.09 10.68
CA ALA A 45 -2.90 19.89 10.44
C ALA A 45 -2.35 18.95 9.36
N TRP A 46 -1.74 19.52 8.33
CA TRP A 46 -1.27 18.74 7.18
C TRP A 46 -0.20 17.72 7.54
N GLY A 47 0.76 18.07 8.40
CA GLY A 47 1.90 17.21 8.73
C GLY A 47 1.46 15.85 9.32
N PRO A 48 0.69 15.84 10.43
CA PRO A 48 0.18 14.62 11.03
C PRO A 48 -0.72 13.81 10.09
N VAL A 49 -1.61 14.48 9.34
CA VAL A 49 -2.55 13.81 8.42
C VAL A 49 -1.82 13.11 7.28
N VAL A 50 -0.85 13.77 6.65
CA VAL A 50 -0.12 13.18 5.51
C VAL A 50 0.80 12.04 5.95
N ALA A 51 1.47 12.19 7.10
CA ALA A 51 2.31 11.14 7.68
C ALA A 51 1.48 9.90 8.05
N LEU A 52 0.31 10.10 8.65
CA LEU A 52 -0.60 9.02 9.02
C LEU A 52 -1.16 8.31 7.79
N ARG A 53 -1.63 9.07 6.80
CA ARG A 53 -2.13 8.53 5.52
C ARG A 53 -1.08 7.63 4.86
N ASN A 54 0.15 8.11 4.73
CA ASN A 54 1.20 7.36 4.04
C ASN A 54 1.60 6.09 4.78
N SER A 55 1.62 6.13 6.12
CA SER A 55 1.92 4.95 6.93
C SER A 55 0.81 3.91 6.96
N LEU A 56 -0.45 4.34 6.93
CA LEU A 56 -1.58 3.42 6.73
C LEU A 56 -1.43 2.73 5.37
N LEU A 57 -1.13 3.46 4.30
CA LEU A 57 -0.91 2.86 2.97
C LEU A 57 0.27 1.87 2.96
N ALA A 58 1.39 2.21 3.60
CA ALA A 58 2.54 1.32 3.75
C ALA A 58 2.17 0.03 4.48
N LEU A 59 1.49 0.15 5.62
CA LEU A 59 1.06 -0.97 6.45
C LEU A 59 0.10 -1.89 5.69
N LEU A 60 -0.90 -1.32 5.03
CA LEU A 60 -1.88 -2.08 4.23
C LEU A 60 -1.23 -2.82 3.08
N ALA A 61 -0.39 -2.12 2.31
CA ALA A 61 0.33 -2.70 1.19
C ALA A 61 1.19 -3.89 1.63
N LEU A 62 1.97 -3.70 2.70
CA LEU A 62 2.83 -4.73 3.25
C LEU A 62 2.01 -5.92 3.77
N ALA A 63 1.02 -5.69 4.62
CA ALA A 63 0.23 -6.74 5.25
C ALA A 63 -0.52 -7.61 4.23
N TYR A 64 -1.20 -6.99 3.26
CA TYR A 64 -1.90 -7.75 2.21
C TYR A 64 -0.93 -8.52 1.32
N ALA A 65 0.19 -7.93 0.91
CA ALA A 65 1.16 -8.59 0.06
C ALA A 65 1.81 -9.80 0.76
N VAL A 66 2.20 -9.65 2.03
CA VAL A 66 2.75 -10.77 2.84
C VAL A 66 1.72 -11.89 2.96
N GLY A 67 0.47 -11.56 3.32
CA GLY A 67 -0.59 -12.55 3.52
C GLY A 67 -1.00 -13.30 2.25
N ILE A 68 -0.97 -12.64 1.09
CA ILE A 68 -1.24 -13.31 -0.20
C ILE A 68 -0.10 -14.26 -0.56
N TRP A 69 1.15 -13.85 -0.35
CA TRP A 69 2.30 -14.61 -0.85
C TRP A 69 2.82 -15.69 0.10
N GLY A 70 2.53 -15.54 1.41
CA GLY A 70 2.76 -16.55 2.44
C GLY A 70 1.82 -17.74 2.32
N ARG A 71 0.62 -17.54 1.75
CA ARG A 71 -0.31 -18.62 1.41
C ARG A 71 0.07 -19.26 0.07
N ALA A 72 0.35 -20.56 0.07
CA ALA A 72 0.62 -21.32 -1.15
C ALA A 72 -0.69 -21.68 -1.87
N ALA A 73 -1.38 -20.68 -2.45
CA ALA A 73 -2.67 -20.85 -3.11
C ALA A 73 -2.58 -20.70 -4.66
N PRO A 74 -3.38 -21.46 -5.42
CA PRO A 74 -3.56 -21.22 -6.86
C PRO A 74 -4.19 -19.83 -7.09
N GLY A 75 -3.84 -19.17 -8.20
CA GLY A 75 -4.41 -17.86 -8.55
C GLY A 75 -3.86 -16.65 -7.76
N ARG A 76 -2.90 -16.85 -6.84
CA ARG A 76 -2.31 -15.77 -6.01
C ARG A 76 -1.82 -14.54 -6.78
N LEU A 77 -1.35 -14.71 -8.02
CA LEU A 77 -0.92 -13.59 -8.87
C LEU A 77 -2.10 -12.70 -9.26
N ALA A 78 -3.22 -13.29 -9.65
CA ALA A 78 -4.43 -12.55 -9.97
C ALA A 78 -5.00 -11.88 -8.72
N GLU A 79 -5.03 -12.59 -7.59
CA GLU A 79 -5.43 -12.02 -6.28
C GLU A 79 -4.54 -10.83 -5.89
N ALA A 80 -3.22 -10.96 -6.04
CA ALA A 80 -2.26 -9.89 -5.76
C ALA A 80 -2.47 -8.67 -6.66
N ARG A 81 -2.66 -8.86 -7.97
CA ARG A 81 -2.94 -7.77 -8.92
C ARG A 81 -4.22 -7.02 -8.54
N VAL A 82 -5.30 -7.76 -8.29
CA VAL A 82 -6.60 -7.17 -7.96
C VAL A 82 -6.53 -6.46 -6.61
N THR A 83 -5.84 -7.03 -5.61
CA THR A 83 -5.65 -6.40 -4.31
C THR A 83 -4.81 -5.13 -4.42
N PHE A 84 -3.72 -5.15 -5.19
CA PHE A 84 -2.92 -3.96 -5.45
C PHE A 84 -3.75 -2.85 -6.09
N LEU A 85 -4.52 -3.14 -7.14
CA LEU A 85 -5.40 -2.16 -7.79
C LEU A 85 -6.49 -1.63 -6.84
N ALA A 86 -7.03 -2.48 -5.97
CA ALA A 86 -7.98 -2.05 -4.94
C ALA A 86 -7.32 -1.10 -3.93
N LEU A 87 -6.07 -1.38 -3.51
CA LEU A 87 -5.31 -0.48 -2.64
C LEU A 87 -4.93 0.84 -3.33
N VAL A 88 -4.68 0.82 -4.65
CA VAL A 88 -4.51 2.06 -5.44
C VAL A 88 -5.80 2.89 -5.40
N ALA A 89 -6.97 2.25 -5.52
CA ALA A 89 -8.24 2.96 -5.36
C ALA A 89 -8.39 3.54 -3.95
N VAL A 90 -8.03 2.80 -2.89
CA VAL A 90 -8.01 3.33 -1.50
C VAL A 90 -7.05 4.52 -1.37
N ALA A 91 -5.87 4.46 -1.96
CA ALA A 91 -4.93 5.59 -1.96
C ALA A 91 -5.52 6.83 -2.63
N VAL A 92 -6.27 6.67 -3.73
CA VAL A 92 -6.99 7.78 -4.37
C VAL A 92 -8.14 8.29 -3.48
N LEU A 93 -8.93 7.39 -2.89
CA LEU A 93 -10.07 7.78 -2.04
C LEU A 93 -9.66 8.48 -0.74
N THR A 94 -8.42 8.29 -0.27
CA THR A 94 -7.88 9.01 0.90
C THR A 94 -7.34 10.40 0.54
N TRP A 95 -7.26 10.75 -0.75
CA TRP A 95 -6.75 12.04 -1.21
C TRP A 95 -7.51 13.27 -0.67
N PRO A 96 -8.85 13.27 -0.58
CA PRO A 96 -9.59 14.43 -0.09
C PRO A 96 -9.20 14.88 1.33
N PHE A 97 -8.83 13.94 2.22
CA PHE A 97 -8.36 14.25 3.58
C PHE A 97 -7.06 15.06 3.56
N GLU A 98 -6.12 14.64 2.71
CA GLU A 98 -4.85 15.34 2.55
C GLU A 98 -5.07 16.71 1.88
N ALA A 99 -5.90 16.78 0.86
CA ALA A 99 -6.23 18.03 0.19
C ALA A 99 -6.87 19.05 1.15
N ALA A 100 -7.79 18.60 2.01
CA ALA A 100 -8.40 19.44 3.04
C ALA A 100 -7.36 19.94 4.06
N ALA A 101 -6.54 19.05 4.61
CA ALA A 101 -5.49 19.43 5.56
C ALA A 101 -4.47 20.39 4.94
N ARG A 102 -4.10 20.14 3.68
CA ARG A 102 -3.17 20.96 2.91
C ARG A 102 -3.72 22.35 2.62
N ALA A 103 -4.98 22.45 2.21
CA ALA A 103 -5.65 23.73 1.99
C ALA A 103 -5.71 24.57 3.28
N ALA A 104 -5.74 23.91 4.44
CA ALA A 104 -5.77 24.60 5.72
C ALA A 104 -4.36 25.02 6.23
N THR A 105 -3.28 24.36 5.79
CA THR A 105 -1.90 24.54 6.31
C THR A 105 -0.96 25.27 5.34
N TYR A 106 -1.19 25.19 4.02
CA TYR A 106 -0.29 25.72 2.97
C TYR A 106 1.19 25.34 3.14
N PRO A 107 1.53 24.04 3.16
CA PRO A 107 2.91 23.59 3.36
C PRO A 107 3.83 24.00 2.20
N ALA A 108 5.11 24.22 2.53
CA ALA A 108 6.16 24.55 1.55
C ALA A 108 6.47 23.43 0.55
N VAL A 109 6.13 22.18 0.88
CA VAL A 109 6.35 21.00 0.02
C VAL A 109 5.45 21.07 -1.21
N PRO A 110 5.94 20.86 -2.44
CA PRO A 110 5.12 20.90 -3.64
C PRO A 110 3.92 19.92 -3.62
N GLY A 111 2.81 20.31 -4.27
CA GLY A 111 1.56 19.52 -4.28
C GLY A 111 1.67 18.13 -4.88
N TYR A 112 2.52 17.96 -5.89
CA TYR A 112 2.73 16.68 -6.57
C TYR A 112 3.50 15.67 -5.71
N TRP A 113 4.30 16.14 -4.74
CA TRP A 113 5.24 15.27 -4.04
C TRP A 113 4.53 14.24 -3.14
N PRO A 114 3.61 14.62 -2.25
CA PRO A 114 2.84 13.64 -1.48
C PRO A 114 2.00 12.68 -2.35
N ALA A 115 1.49 13.15 -3.48
CA ALA A 115 0.76 12.31 -4.43
C ALA A 115 1.67 11.21 -4.98
N LEU A 116 2.86 11.58 -5.46
CA LEU A 116 3.87 10.65 -5.95
C LEU A 116 4.32 9.69 -4.85
N VAL A 117 4.65 10.21 -3.67
CA VAL A 117 5.09 9.43 -2.52
C VAL A 117 4.04 8.41 -2.11
N ALA A 118 2.75 8.74 -2.12
CA ALA A 118 1.69 7.79 -1.75
C ALA A 118 1.66 6.57 -2.66
N PHE A 119 1.71 6.75 -3.99
CA PHE A 119 1.73 5.63 -4.93
C PHE A 119 3.05 4.85 -4.89
N LEU A 120 4.16 5.55 -4.71
CA LEU A 120 5.47 4.92 -4.60
C LEU A 120 5.58 4.10 -3.31
N THR A 121 5.11 4.63 -2.18
CA THR A 121 5.02 3.94 -0.88
C THR A 121 4.18 2.68 -1.04
N LEU A 122 2.98 2.82 -1.62
CA LEU A 122 2.10 1.69 -1.85
C LEU A 122 2.80 0.60 -2.70
N GLY A 123 3.43 0.98 -3.82
CA GLY A 123 4.16 0.05 -4.68
C GLY A 123 5.34 -0.62 -3.97
N ALA A 124 6.15 0.16 -3.26
CA ALA A 124 7.35 -0.31 -2.58
C ALA A 124 7.02 -1.29 -1.45
N TYR A 125 6.10 -0.92 -0.55
CA TYR A 125 5.71 -1.77 0.57
C TYR A 125 4.93 -3.01 0.12
N PHE A 126 4.15 -2.91 -0.96
CA PHE A 126 3.53 -4.08 -1.58
C PHE A 126 4.59 -5.03 -2.15
N GLY A 127 5.56 -4.52 -2.91
CA GLY A 127 6.66 -5.32 -3.46
C GLY A 127 7.52 -5.97 -2.37
N LEU A 128 7.86 -5.21 -1.34
CA LEU A 128 8.56 -5.71 -0.14
C LEU A 128 7.74 -6.82 0.53
N GLY A 129 6.43 -6.63 0.69
CA GLY A 129 5.56 -7.63 1.28
C GLY A 129 5.47 -8.92 0.47
N LEU A 130 5.54 -8.86 -0.86
CA LEU A 130 5.63 -10.06 -1.70
C LEU A 130 6.94 -10.82 -1.44
N LEU A 131 8.07 -10.12 -1.25
CA LEU A 131 9.36 -10.73 -0.93
C LEU A 131 9.35 -11.37 0.46
N VAL A 132 8.84 -10.65 1.46
CA VAL A 132 8.71 -11.14 2.84
C VAL A 132 7.77 -12.33 2.88
N GLY A 133 6.58 -12.25 2.28
CA GLY A 133 5.65 -13.37 2.18
C GLY A 133 6.24 -14.57 1.43
N ARG A 134 7.18 -14.35 0.50
CA ARG A 134 7.92 -15.44 -0.16
C ARG A 134 8.85 -16.16 0.82
N ALA A 135 9.54 -15.41 1.67
CA ALA A 135 10.44 -15.94 2.68
C ALA A 135 9.70 -16.69 3.81
N LEU A 136 8.51 -16.21 4.18
CA LEU A 136 7.71 -16.76 5.29
C LEU A 136 6.81 -17.95 4.94
N ARG A 137 6.97 -18.54 3.75
CA ARG A 137 6.13 -19.66 3.31
C ARG A 137 6.29 -20.86 4.24
N GLY A 138 5.18 -21.47 4.61
CA GLY A 138 5.17 -22.70 5.39
C GLY A 138 3.93 -22.84 6.26
N ARG A 139 3.95 -23.86 7.12
CA ARG A 139 2.84 -24.20 8.05
C ARG A 139 2.44 -23.04 8.97
N TYR A 140 3.39 -22.16 9.30
CA TYR A 140 3.19 -21.05 10.24
C TYR A 140 3.09 -19.68 9.56
N ALA A 141 2.90 -19.63 8.24
CA ALA A 141 2.88 -18.38 7.48
C ALA A 141 1.89 -17.34 8.04
N GLY A 142 0.73 -17.79 8.57
CA GLY A 142 -0.25 -16.91 9.19
C GLY A 142 0.29 -16.18 10.43
N VAL A 143 0.83 -16.92 11.40
CA VAL A 143 1.41 -16.35 12.63
C VAL A 143 2.64 -15.51 12.32
N LEU A 144 3.51 -16.01 11.44
CA LEU A 144 4.71 -15.29 11.04
C LEU A 144 4.40 -13.98 10.32
N THR A 145 3.29 -13.89 9.58
CA THR A 145 2.85 -12.63 8.96
C THR A 145 2.53 -11.58 10.01
N PHE A 146 1.84 -11.96 11.09
CA PHE A 146 1.47 -11.04 12.18
C PHE A 146 2.69 -10.45 12.88
N ILE A 147 3.78 -11.22 12.99
CA ILE A 147 5.04 -10.76 13.59
C ILE A 147 5.89 -10.00 12.57
N ALA A 148 5.95 -10.47 11.32
CA ALA A 148 6.84 -9.92 10.31
C ALA A 148 6.45 -8.51 9.87
N VAL A 149 5.16 -8.20 9.76
CA VAL A 149 4.70 -6.86 9.37
C VAL A 149 5.22 -5.77 10.33
N PRO A 150 4.98 -5.84 11.65
CA PRO A 150 5.51 -4.84 12.57
C PRO A 150 7.04 -4.86 12.66
N VAL A 151 7.68 -6.04 12.58
CA VAL A 151 9.16 -6.15 12.59
C VAL A 151 9.77 -5.47 11.37
N VAL A 152 9.21 -5.67 10.17
CA VAL A 152 9.71 -5.04 8.94
C VAL A 152 9.56 -3.52 9.01
N LEU A 153 8.41 -3.03 9.48
CA LEU A 153 8.23 -1.58 9.67
C LEU A 153 9.22 -1.02 10.70
N ALA A 154 9.36 -1.67 11.85
CA ALA A 154 10.32 -1.31 12.89
C ALA A 154 11.76 -1.30 12.35
N LEU A 155 12.13 -2.28 11.53
CA LEU A 155 13.44 -2.35 10.91
C LEU A 155 13.68 -1.20 9.92
N VAL A 156 12.70 -0.85 9.09
CA VAL A 156 12.82 0.30 8.17
C VAL A 156 13.02 1.60 8.95
N ILE A 157 12.26 1.79 10.03
CA ILE A 157 12.38 2.97 10.91
C ILE A 157 13.75 2.99 11.57
N TRP A 158 14.19 1.86 12.13
CA TRP A 158 15.49 1.75 12.76
C TRP A 158 16.63 2.03 11.78
N LEU A 159 16.56 1.48 10.56
CA LEU A 159 17.54 1.73 9.51
C LEU A 159 17.61 3.22 9.17
N ASP A 160 16.46 3.89 9.04
CA ASP A 160 16.38 5.32 8.75
C ASP A 160 17.00 6.19 9.86
N VAL A 161 16.70 5.86 11.12
CA VAL A 161 17.29 6.53 12.29
C VAL A 161 18.80 6.27 12.36
N SER A 162 19.23 5.03 12.12
CA SER A 162 20.64 4.64 12.17
C SER A 162 21.49 5.30 11.08
N ALA A 163 20.87 5.58 9.91
CA ALA A 163 21.50 6.31 8.81
C ALA A 163 21.53 7.83 9.04
N GLY A 164 20.97 8.33 10.16
CA GLY A 164 20.88 9.75 10.50
C GLY A 164 19.96 10.55 9.58
N GLY A 165 19.13 9.87 8.77
CA GLY A 165 18.46 10.47 7.63
C GLY A 165 17.03 10.95 7.89
N GLY A 166 16.21 10.20 8.64
CA GLY A 166 14.78 10.55 8.77
C GLY A 166 14.08 10.71 7.40
N HIS A 167 14.58 10.04 6.37
CA HIS A 167 14.25 10.23 4.96
C HIS A 167 13.75 8.95 4.29
N LEU A 168 13.90 7.79 4.92
CA LEU A 168 13.53 6.48 4.39
C LEU A 168 12.20 5.97 4.95
N ASN A 169 11.80 6.45 6.13
CA ASN A 169 10.55 6.02 6.76
C ASN A 169 9.33 6.62 6.03
N PRO A 170 8.19 5.90 6.02
CA PRO A 170 7.00 6.34 5.30
C PRO A 170 6.28 7.51 5.99
N TRP A 171 6.60 7.84 7.24
CA TRP A 171 5.96 8.95 7.96
C TRP A 171 6.47 10.32 7.51
N SER A 172 7.79 10.49 7.39
CA SER A 172 8.42 11.78 7.04
C SER A 172 8.55 12.01 5.54
N ALA A 173 8.55 10.93 4.74
CA ALA A 173 8.69 10.98 3.29
C ALA A 173 7.76 11.99 2.57
N PRO A 174 6.46 12.12 2.90
CA PRO A 174 5.60 13.10 2.22
C PRO A 174 5.87 14.55 2.63
N SER A 175 6.55 14.78 3.77
CA SER A 175 6.77 16.10 4.35
C SER A 175 8.06 16.77 3.90
N VAL A 176 8.96 16.05 3.20
CA VAL A 176 10.21 16.58 2.67
C VAL A 176 10.52 15.92 1.33
N VAL A 177 10.91 16.72 0.33
CA VAL A 177 11.38 16.19 -0.95
C VAL A 177 12.73 15.51 -0.74
N SER A 178 12.75 14.18 -0.85
CA SER A 178 13.92 13.36 -0.56
C SER A 178 14.24 12.40 -1.71
N PRO A 179 15.35 12.61 -2.44
CA PRO A 179 15.85 11.65 -3.42
C PRO A 179 16.19 10.28 -2.81
N ALA A 180 16.60 10.25 -1.54
CA ALA A 180 16.91 9.01 -0.82
C ALA A 180 15.67 8.11 -0.70
N TYR A 181 14.49 8.71 -0.46
CA TYR A 181 13.24 7.95 -0.43
C TYR A 181 12.91 7.29 -1.76
N LEU A 182 13.14 8.00 -2.87
CA LEU A 182 12.95 7.46 -4.22
C LEU A 182 13.91 6.30 -4.47
N ALA A 183 15.19 6.49 -4.16
CA ALA A 183 16.23 5.48 -4.36
C ALA A 183 15.95 4.18 -3.58
N TRP A 184 15.42 4.30 -2.36
CA TRP A 184 15.00 3.16 -1.54
C TRP A 184 13.72 2.49 -2.06
N SER A 185 12.69 3.27 -2.38
CA SER A 185 11.36 2.75 -2.66
C SER A 185 11.22 2.20 -4.08
N LEU A 186 11.92 2.79 -5.04
CA LEU A 186 11.81 2.44 -6.46
C LEU A 186 12.20 0.96 -6.74
N PRO A 187 13.31 0.41 -6.21
CA PRO A 187 13.64 -1.01 -6.41
C PRO A 187 12.53 -1.96 -5.97
N PHE A 188 11.93 -1.73 -4.79
CA PHE A 188 10.84 -2.58 -4.31
C PHE A 188 9.56 -2.41 -5.12
N ALA A 189 9.24 -1.18 -5.52
CA ALA A 189 8.09 -0.91 -6.39
C ALA A 189 8.26 -1.61 -7.76
N LEU A 190 9.46 -1.55 -8.33
CA LEU A 190 9.80 -2.24 -9.58
C LEU A 190 9.77 -3.76 -9.43
N VAL A 191 10.24 -4.31 -8.31
CA VAL A 191 10.13 -5.75 -8.03
C VAL A 191 8.67 -6.17 -7.90
N GLY A 192 7.86 -5.41 -7.15
CA GLY A 192 6.42 -5.64 -7.04
C GLY A 192 5.76 -5.60 -8.41
N ALA A 193 6.11 -4.62 -9.23
CA ALA A 193 5.61 -4.48 -10.58
C ALA A 193 6.01 -5.66 -11.48
N PHE A 194 7.28 -6.04 -11.46
CA PHE A 194 7.79 -7.17 -12.23
C PHE A 194 7.09 -8.47 -11.84
N ILE A 195 6.90 -8.73 -10.55
CA ILE A 195 6.18 -9.93 -10.07
C ILE A 195 4.73 -9.89 -10.52
N LEU A 196 4.06 -8.75 -10.33
CA LEU A 196 2.65 -8.60 -10.67
C LEU A 196 2.45 -8.75 -12.17
N TRP A 197 3.17 -8.03 -13.02
CA TRP A 197 2.91 -7.98 -14.46
C TRP A 197 3.72 -8.98 -15.29
N ARG A 198 4.38 -9.95 -14.65
CA ARG A 198 5.06 -11.02 -15.38
C ARG A 198 4.08 -11.71 -16.35
N PRO A 199 4.41 -11.84 -17.65
CA PRO A 199 3.64 -12.65 -18.58
C PRO A 199 3.55 -14.06 -17.99
N GLY A 200 2.33 -14.55 -17.77
CA GLY A 200 2.16 -15.95 -17.43
C GLY A 200 2.75 -16.75 -18.57
N ARG A 201 3.71 -17.65 -18.29
CA ARG A 201 4.02 -18.71 -19.25
C ARG A 201 2.71 -19.44 -19.46
N GLY A 202 2.08 -19.25 -20.61
CA GLY A 202 0.84 -19.92 -20.95
C GLY A 202 1.05 -21.40 -20.69
N SER A 203 0.20 -22.02 -19.87
CA SER A 203 0.20 -23.47 -19.78
C SER A 203 -0.06 -23.99 -21.19
N PRO A 204 0.90 -24.67 -21.83
CA PRO A 204 0.61 -25.42 -23.04
C PRO A 204 -0.23 -26.61 -22.58
N GLY A 205 -1.50 -26.66 -22.97
CA GLY A 205 -2.37 -27.79 -22.67
C GLY A 205 -3.54 -27.45 -21.74
N GLY A 206 -4.51 -26.70 -22.25
CA GLY A 206 -5.90 -27.04 -21.97
C GLY A 206 -6.32 -28.07 -23.03
N PRO A 207 -6.88 -29.23 -22.66
CA PRO A 207 -7.20 -30.29 -23.60
C PRO A 207 -8.11 -29.77 -24.70
N THR A 208 -7.69 -30.02 -25.94
CA THR A 208 -8.51 -29.99 -27.14
C THR A 208 -9.79 -30.75 -26.83
N LEU A 209 -10.93 -30.06 -26.86
CA LEU A 209 -12.24 -30.69 -26.99
C LEU A 209 -12.31 -31.30 -28.39
N ALA A 210 -11.56 -32.39 -28.59
CA ALA A 210 -11.67 -33.24 -29.74
C ALA A 210 -12.64 -34.37 -29.39
N GLY A 211 -13.73 -34.43 -30.15
CA GLY A 211 -14.50 -35.65 -30.31
C GLY A 211 -15.33 -36.08 -29.10
N ARG A 212 -16.53 -35.52 -28.99
CA ARG A 212 -17.71 -36.36 -28.72
C ARG A 212 -18.75 -36.03 -29.77
N ASP A 213 -18.46 -36.50 -30.97
CA ASP A 213 -19.48 -36.91 -31.90
C ASP A 213 -20.02 -38.26 -31.41
N GLU A 214 -21.33 -38.27 -31.18
CA GLU A 214 -22.28 -39.37 -31.41
C GLU A 214 -22.32 -40.58 -30.45
N PRO A 215 -23.46 -41.30 -30.40
CA PRO A 215 -24.71 -41.14 -31.18
C PRO A 215 -25.89 -40.53 -30.40
#